data_AF-X1KAV6-F1
#
_entry.id   AF-X1KAV6-F1
#
_cell.length_a   1.000
_cell.length_b   1.000
_cell.length_c   1.000
_cell.angle_alpha   90.00
_cell.angle_beta   90.00
_cell.angle_gamma   90.00
#
_symmetry.space_group_name_H-M   'P 1'
#
loop_
_entity.id
_entity.type
_entity.pdbx_description
1 polymer ?
#
loop_
_entity_poly.entity_id
_entity_poly.type
_entity_poly.pdbx_seq_one_letter_code
_entity_poly.pdbx_strand_id
1 'polypeptide(L)' 'RETLSGKHRDIFDNRILAEDPLTLQELGDKYNISRERVRQIQEKILKKAREWLMANIPNFEENFSDLLNE' A
#
# COMPACT_ATOMS: atom_id res chain seq x y z
N ARG A 1 2.06 -6.55 8.28
CA ARG A 1 2.08 -5.36 9.16
C ARG A 1 3.40 -5.21 9.91
N GLU A 2 3.98 -6.27 10.46
CA GLU A 2 5.23 -6.21 11.25
C GLU A 2 6.45 -5.71 10.45
N THR A 3 6.47 -5.96 9.14
CA THR A 3 7.55 -5.53 8.22
C THR A 3 7.48 -4.05 7.82
N LEU A 4 6.44 -3.31 8.22
CA LEU A 4 6.27 -1.88 7.95
C LEU A 4 6.55 -1.08 9.23
N SER A 5 7.32 0.01 9.11
CA SER A 5 7.67 0.89 10.23
C SER A 5 7.43 2.37 9.91
N GLY A 6 7.15 3.15 10.96
CA GLY A 6 6.87 4.59 10.89
C GLY A 6 5.82 4.94 9.85
N LYS A 7 6.14 5.93 8.99
CA LYS A 7 5.23 6.41 7.94
C LYS A 7 4.77 5.33 6.96
N HIS A 8 5.53 4.26 6.72
CA HIS A 8 5.07 3.20 5.81
C HIS A 8 3.90 2.41 6.41
N ARG A 9 3.92 2.16 7.73
CA ARG A 9 2.81 1.49 8.42
C ARG A 9 1.59 2.39 8.46
N ASP A 10 1.77 3.67 8.77
CA ASP A 10 0.68 4.64 8.81
C ASP A 10 0.00 4.84 7.45
N ILE A 11 0.77 4.94 6.36
CA ILE A 11 0.22 5.01 5.00
C ILE A 11 -0.54 3.72 4.64
N PHE A 12 -0.05 2.57 5.08
CA PHE A 12 -0.73 1.30 4.87
C PHE A 12 -2.07 1.23 5.61
N ASP A 13 -2.09 1.56 6.90
CA ASP A 13 -3.29 1.44 7.72
C ASP A 13 -4.31 2.54 7.41
N ASN A 14 -3.88 3.81 7.30
CA ASN A 14 -4.79 4.97 7.19
C ASN A 14 -5.13 5.40 5.76
N ARG A 15 -4.55 4.76 4.73
CA ARG A 15 -4.87 5.07 3.33
C ARG A 15 -5.10 3.86 2.44
N ILE A 16 -4.38 2.76 2.66
CA ILE A 16 -4.59 1.54 1.84
C ILE A 16 -5.71 0.67 2.41
N LEU A 17 -5.74 0.48 3.73
CA LEU A 17 -6.71 -0.39 4.40
C LEU A 17 -7.88 0.35 5.05
N ALA A 18 -7.85 1.68 5.10
CA ALA A 18 -8.89 2.48 5.74
C ALA A 18 -10.16 2.52 4.90
N GLU A 19 -11.32 2.44 5.56
CA GLU A 19 -12.63 2.67 4.95
C GLU A 19 -12.75 4.12 4.45
N ASP A 20 -12.24 5.07 5.25
CA ASP A 20 -12.11 6.49 4.91
C ASP A 20 -10.62 6.86 4.73
N PRO A 21 -10.04 6.70 3.54
CA PRO A 21 -8.60 6.84 3.34
C PRO A 21 -8.14 8.30 3.35
N LEU A 22 -7.11 8.59 4.15
CA LEU A 22 -6.41 9.88 4.10
C LEU A 22 -5.84 10.13 2.70
N THR A 23 -5.94 11.37 2.23
CA THR A 23 -5.39 11.81 0.96
C THR A 23 -3.85 11.80 0.96
N LEU A 24 -3.25 11.74 -0.23
CA LEU A 24 -1.80 11.89 -0.38
C LEU A 24 -1.29 13.25 0.16
N GLN A 25 -2.13 14.29 0.10
CA GLN A 25 -1.79 15.62 0.58
C GLN A 25 -1.76 15.65 2.11
N GLU A 26 -2.81 15.15 2.79
CA GLU A 26 -2.86 15.10 4.27
C GLU A 26 -1.69 14.31 4.86
N LEU A 27 -1.33 13.18 4.24
CA LEU A 27 -0.16 12.41 4.64
C LEU A 27 1.16 13.12 4.30
N GLY A 28 1.20 13.87 3.20
CA GLY A 28 2.36 14.67 2.82
C GLY A 28 2.63 15.75 3.86
N ASP A 29 1.57 16.47 4.25
CA ASP A 29 1.60 17.52 5.26
C ASP A 29 1.99 16.94 6.63
N LYS A 30 1.38 15.82 7.05
CA LYS A 30 1.69 15.12 8.31
C LYS A 30 3.17 14.74 8.45
N TYR A 31 3.82 14.35 7.35
CA TYR A 31 5.21 13.88 7.35
C TYR A 31 6.21 14.89 6.80
N ASN A 32 5.76 16.11 6.47
CA ASN A 32 6.54 17.15 5.81
C ASN A 32 7.30 16.63 4.57
N ILE A 33 6.58 15.91 3.70
CA ILE A 33 7.08 15.39 2.42
C ILE A 33 6.09 15.72 1.30
N SER A 34 6.57 15.72 0.06
CA SER A 34 5.67 15.97 -1.07
C SER A 34 4.60 14.88 -1.20
N ARG A 35 3.44 15.28 -1.75
CA ARG A 35 2.36 14.38 -2.17
C ARG A 35 2.88 13.22 -3.03
N GLU A 36 3.78 13.53 -3.97
CA GLU A 36 4.41 12.54 -4.83
C GLU A 36 5.27 11.55 -4.04
N ARG A 37 5.97 12.00 -3.00
CA ARG A 37 6.75 11.10 -2.15
C ARG A 37 5.85 10.11 -1.40
N VAL A 38 4.67 10.55 -0.94
CA VAL A 38 3.68 9.65 -0.35
C VAL A 38 3.19 8.63 -1.38
N ARG A 39 2.91 9.06 -2.62
CA ARG A 39 2.49 8.19 -3.73
C ARG A 39 3.51 7.08 -3.99
N GLN A 40 4.79 7.44 -4.08
CA GLN A 40 5.89 6.46 -4.25
C GLN A 40 5.99 5.47 -3.10
N ILE A 41 5.79 5.93 -1.86
CA ILE A 41 5.77 5.04 -0.69
C ILE A 41 4.59 4.07 -0.78
N GLN A 42 3.41 4.56 -1.14
CA GLN A 42 2.21 3.74 -1.34
C GLN A 42 2.45 2.66 -2.40
N GLU A 43 2.97 3.01 -3.58
CA GLU A 43 3.31 2.05 -4.65
C GLU A 43 4.27 0.96 -4.16
N LYS A 44 5.31 1.36 -3.42
CA LYS A 44 6.29 0.42 -2.86
C LYS A 44 5.65 -0.55 -1.86
N ILE A 45 4.71 -0.08 -1.06
CA ILE A 45 3.96 -0.92 -0.11
C ILE A 45 3.07 -1.91 -0.88
N LEU A 46 2.30 -1.43 -1.86
CA LEU A 46 1.42 -2.28 -2.66
C LEU A 46 2.19 -3.35 -3.43
N LYS A 47 3.34 -2.99 -4.02
CA LYS A 47 4.22 -3.95 -4.70
C LYS A 47 4.66 -5.07 -3.75
N LYS A 48 5.16 -4.71 -2.57
CA LYS A 48 5.59 -5.70 -1.56
C LYS A 48 4.42 -6.55 -1.04
N ALA A 49 3.24 -5.96 -0.89
CA ALA A 49 2.05 -6.68 -0.47
C ALA A 49 1.65 -7.72 -1.53
N ARG A 50 1.65 -7.34 -2.82
CA ARG A 50 1.39 -8.27 -3.93
C ARG A 50 2.40 -9.42 -3.96
N GLU A 51 3.70 -9.12 -3.90
CA GLU A 51 4.76 -10.13 -3.85
C GLU A 51 4.57 -11.10 -2.68
N TRP A 52 4.22 -10.59 -1.50
CA TRP A 52 3.96 -11.41 -0.33
C TRP A 52 2.72 -12.30 -0.51
N LEU A 53 1.62 -11.78 -1.07
CA LEU A 53 0.41 -12.55 -1.33
C LEU A 53 0.67 -13.67 -2.33
N MET A 54 1.36 -13.39 -3.44
CA MET A 54 1.73 -14.40 -4.44
C MET A 54 2.61 -15.51 -3.86
N ALA A 55 3.50 -15.18 -2.93
CA ALA A 55 4.39 -16.16 -2.30
C ALA A 55 3.71 -17.03 -1.24
N ASN A 56 2.64 -16.54 -0.59
CA ASN A 56 2.02 -17.20 0.56
C ASN A 56 0.63 -17.78 0.28
N ILE A 57 -0.03 -17.38 -0.82
CA ILE A 57 -1.35 -17.87 -1.20
C ILE A 57 -1.19 -18.72 -2.48
N PRO A 58 -1.41 -20.04 -2.41
CA PRO A 58 -1.39 -20.91 -3.58
C PRO A 58 -2.38 -20.44 -4.66
N ASN A 59 -1.97 -20.53 -5.92
CA ASN A 59 -2.78 -20.16 -7.09
C ASN A 59 -3.37 -18.74 -7.01
N PHE A 60 -2.70 -17.80 -6.34
CA PHE A 60 -3.18 -16.42 -6.20
C PHE A 60 -3.42 -15.75 -7.56
N GLU A 61 -2.49 -15.87 -8.50
CA GLU A 61 -2.66 -15.27 -9.84
C GLU A 61 -3.84 -15.86 -10.61
N GLU A 62 -4.07 -17.17 -10.54
CA GLU A 62 -5.24 -17.81 -11.18
C GLU A 62 -6.54 -17.35 -10.52
N ASN A 63 -6.60 -17.38 -9.18
CA ASN A 63 -7.81 -17.09 -8.41
C ASN A 63 -8.22 -15.61 -8.47
N PHE A 64 -7.27 -14.71 -8.74
CA PHE A 64 -7.49 -13.26 -8.76
C PHE A 64 -7.06 -12.63 -10.09
N SER A 65 -7.04 -13.41 -11.18
CA SER A 65 -6.60 -12.93 -12.50
C SER A 65 -7.40 -11.73 -12.98
N ASP A 66 -8.70 -11.70 -12.69
CA ASP A 66 -9.61 -10.58 -13.01
C ASP A 66 -9.18 -9.26 -12.33
N LEU A 67 -8.55 -9.32 -11.16
CA LEU A 67 -8.10 -8.13 -10.40
C LEU A 67 -6.69 -7.67 -10.80
N LEU A 68 -5.95 -8.47 -11.57
CA LEU A 68 -4.56 -8.19 -11.95
C LEU A 68 -4.43 -7.66 -13.39
N ASN A 69 -5.48 -7.80 -14.20
CA ASN A 69 -5.49 -7.45 -15.62
C ASN A 69 -6.17 -6.10 -15.96
N GLU A 70 -6.54 -5.30 -14.96
CA GLU A 70 -7.00 -3.90 -15.10
C GLU A 70 -5.91 -2.90 -14.69
#